data_AF-A0A525C9X2-F1
#
_entry.id   AF-A0A525C9X2-F1
#
_cell.length_a   1.000
_cell.length_b   1.000
_cell.length_c   1.000
_cell.angle_alpha   90.00
_cell.angle_beta   90.00
_cell.angle_gamma   90.00
#
_symmetry.space_group_name_H-M   'P 1'
#
loop_
_entity.id
_entity.type
_entity.pdbx_description
1 polymer ?
#
loop_
_entity_poly.entity_id
_entity_poly.type
_entity_poly.pdbx_seq_one_letter_code
_entity_poly.pdbx_strand_id
1 'polypeptide(L)' 'MDIDWRLVLMAAGLAFVFEGLPYFLFAERMPSLLKMLAEQRPGSLRLLGLLAIFLGLGLLLMGRGL' A
#
# COMPACT_ATOMS: atom_id res chain seq x y z
N MET A 1 17.23 -19.67 -6.43
CA MET A 1 16.89 -18.65 -5.43
C MET A 1 15.88 -19.28 -4.50
N ASP A 2 16.22 -19.54 -3.25
CA ASP A 2 15.27 -20.03 -2.27
C ASP A 2 14.41 -18.87 -1.80
N ILE A 3 13.16 -18.85 -2.24
CA ILE A 3 12.21 -17.84 -1.81
C ILE A 3 11.66 -18.26 -0.46
N ASP A 4 11.81 -17.41 0.56
CA ASP A 4 11.17 -17.62 1.85
C ASP A 4 9.67 -17.31 1.76
N TRP A 5 8.88 -18.36 1.57
CA TRP A 5 7.42 -18.27 1.53
C TRP A 5 6.77 -17.80 2.81
N ARG A 6 7.43 -17.96 3.98
CA ARG A 6 6.88 -17.41 5.22
C ARG A 6 6.93 -15.89 5.20
N LEU A 7 8.05 -15.33 4.77
CA LEU A 7 8.21 -13.88 4.65
C LEU A 7 7.19 -13.29 3.68
N VAL A 8 6.99 -13.93 2.52
CA VAL A 8 6.03 -13.45 1.52
C VAL A 8 4.59 -13.49 2.05
N LEU A 9 4.20 -14.58 2.72
CA LEU A 9 2.87 -14.69 3.31
C LEU A 9 2.63 -13.67 4.43
N MET A 10 3.62 -13.41 5.29
CA MET A 10 3.51 -12.39 6.34
C MET A 10 3.40 -10.98 5.74
N ALA A 11 4.23 -10.65 4.75
CA ALA A 11 4.16 -9.35 4.08
C ALA A 11 2.82 -9.15 3.37
N ALA A 12 2.33 -10.17 2.67
CA ALA A 12 1.01 -10.13 2.02
C ALA A 12 -0.13 -9.99 3.04
N GLY A 13 -0.09 -10.76 4.13
CA GLY A 13 -1.08 -10.67 5.21
C GLY A 13 -1.11 -9.27 5.84
N LEU A 14 0.05 -8.70 6.11
CA LEU A 14 0.16 -7.35 6.65
C LEU A 14 -0.37 -6.28 5.66
N ALA A 15 -0.11 -6.45 4.36
CA ALA A 15 -0.67 -5.59 3.33
C ALA A 15 -2.21 -5.64 3.32
N PHE A 16 -2.82 -6.82 3.44
CA PHE A 16 -4.28 -6.95 3.55
C PHE A 16 -4.84 -6.32 4.82
N VAL A 17 -4.16 -6.45 5.96
CA VAL A 17 -4.58 -5.79 7.21
C VAL A 17 -4.57 -4.27 7.03
N PHE A 18 -3.49 -3.71 6.51
CA PHE A 18 -3.39 -2.26 6.31
C PHE A 18 -4.38 -1.74 5.27
N GLU A 19 -4.62 -2.48 4.20
CA GLU A 19 -5.62 -2.11 3.19
C GLU A 19 -7.04 -2.22 3.77
N GLY A 20 -7.34 -3.25 4.56
CA GLY A 20 -8.67 -3.49 5.13
C GLY A 20 -9.06 -2.49 6.23
N LEU A 21 -8.09 -1.94 6.96
CA LEU A 21 -8.35 -0.98 8.05
C LEU A 21 -9.14 0.25 7.59
N PRO A 22 -8.76 0.98 6.52
CA PRO A 22 -9.57 2.06 5.97
C PRO A 22 -10.99 1.65 5.59
N TYR A 23 -11.18 0.49 4.96
CA TYR A 23 -12.51 0.01 4.60
C TYR A 23 -13.37 -0.33 5.81
N PHE A 24 -12.78 -0.82 6.90
CA PHE A 24 -13.51 -1.15 8.11
C PHE A 24 -13.82 0.09 8.97
N LEU A 25 -12.81 0.93 9.23
CA LEU A 25 -12.93 2.08 10.14
C LEU A 25 -13.57 3.31 9.48
N PHE A 26 -13.47 3.44 8.15
CA PHE A 26 -13.93 4.61 7.40
C PHE A 26 -14.79 4.22 6.19
N ALA A 27 -15.59 3.18 6.33
CA ALA A 27 -16.44 2.60 5.29
C ALA A 27 -17.28 3.67 4.54
N GLU A 28 -17.75 4.70 5.25
CA GLU A 28 -18.60 5.76 4.68
C GLU A 28 -17.82 6.70 3.76
N ARG A 29 -16.51 6.89 3.99
CA ARG A 29 -15.66 7.79 3.21
C ARG A 29 -15.02 7.11 2.00
N MET A 30 -14.80 5.79 2.08
CA MET A 30 -14.13 5.02 1.02
C MET A 30 -14.76 5.18 -0.37
N PRO A 31 -16.10 5.13 -0.56
CA PRO A 31 -16.70 5.31 -1.87
C PRO A 31 -16.37 6.66 -2.52
N SER A 32 -16.33 7.73 -1.73
CA SER A 32 -15.96 9.06 -2.23
C SER A 32 -14.48 9.12 -2.60
N LEU A 33 -13.61 8.55 -1.77
CA LEU A 33 -12.16 8.52 -1.99
C LEU A 33 -11.80 7.71 -3.25
N LEU A 34 -12.45 6.56 -3.44
CA LEU A 34 -12.27 5.73 -4.63
C LEU A 34 -12.77 6.40 -5.91
N LYS A 35 -13.92 7.10 -5.86
CA LYS A 35 -14.40 7.91 -6.99
C LYS A 35 -13.42 9.02 -7.35
N MET A 36 -12.93 9.75 -6.36
CA MET A 36 -11.91 10.79 -6.55
C MET A 36 -10.65 10.22 -7.21
N LEU A 37 -10.19 9.04 -6.81
CA LEU A 37 -9.04 8.37 -7.42
C LEU A 37 -9.33 7.90 -8.85
N ALA A 38 -10.53 7.38 -9.12
CA ALA A 38 -10.93 6.92 -10.45
C ALA A 38 -11.00 8.05 -11.49
N GLU A 39 -11.28 9.28 -11.06
CA GLU A 39 -11.34 10.47 -11.91
C GLU A 39 -9.96 11.07 -12.21
N GLN A 40 -8.90 10.60 -11.53
CA GLN A 40 -7.54 11.12 -11.76
C GLN A 40 -6.99 10.69 -13.11
N ARG A 41 -6.19 11.58 -13.71
CA ARG A 41 -5.43 11.24 -14.92
C ARG A 41 -4.40 10.15 -14.63
N PRO A 42 -4.08 9.27 -15.59
CA PRO A 42 -3.09 8.20 -15.40
C PRO A 42 -1.72 8.69 -14.91
N GLY A 43 -1.31 9.90 -15.31
CA GLY A 43 -0.05 10.51 -14.84
C GLY A 43 -0.03 10.77 -13.32
N SER A 44 -1.13 11.27 -12.76
CA SER A 44 -1.25 11.51 -11.32
C SER A 44 -1.22 10.21 -10.52
N LEU A 45 -1.91 9.16 -11.00
CA LEU A 45 -1.91 7.84 -10.38
C LEU A 45 -0.52 7.19 -10.41
N ARG A 46 0.22 7.34 -11.52
CA ARG A 46 1.62 6.87 -11.60
C ARG A 46 2.53 7.59 -10.61
N LEU A 47 2.39 8.91 -10.47
CA LEU A 47 3.17 9.67 -9.50
C LEU A 47 2.85 9.25 -8.06
N LEU A 48 1.56 9.08 -7.74
CA LEU A 48 1.13 8.56 -6.43
C LEU A 48 1.74 7.19 -6.15
N GLY A 49 1.68 6.28 -7.12
CA GLY A 49 2.30 4.95 -7.01
C GLY A 49 3.81 5.01 -6.83
N LEU A 50 4.50 5.90 -7.57
CA LEU A 50 5.93 6.09 -7.45
C LEU A 50 6.32 6.59 -6.05
N LEU A 51 5.59 7.57 -5.51
CA LEU A 51 5.81 8.07 -4.15
C LEU A 51 5.57 6.99 -3.09
N ALA A 52 4.51 6.18 -3.26
CA ALA A 52 4.23 5.05 -2.37
C ALA A 52 5.34 3.99 -2.40
N ILE A 53 5.89 3.68 -3.58
CA ILE A 53 7.04 2.79 -3.72
C ILE A 53 8.26 3.36 -2.99
N PHE A 54 8.60 4.64 -3.18
CA PHE A 54 9.75 5.25 -2.49
C PHE A 54 9.57 5.28 -0.98
N LEU A 55 8.36 5.57 -0.48
CA LEU A 55 8.05 5.49 0.95
C LEU A 55 8.23 4.07 1.48
N GLY A 56 7.70 3.07 0.77
CA GLY A 56 7.86 1.66 1.14
C GLY A 56 9.33 1.22 1.17
N LEU A 57 10.11 1.62 0.16
CA LEU A 57 11.56 1.39 0.13
C LEU A 57 12.27 2.08 1.30
N GLY A 58 11.89 3.32 1.63
CA GLY A 58 12.41 4.05 2.78
C GLY A 58 12.17 3.32 4.10
N LEU A 59 10.94 2.83 4.32
CA LEU A 59 10.58 2.05 5.50
C LEU A 59 11.38 0.73 5.58
N LEU A 60 11.54 0.02 4.46
CA LEU A 60 12.33 -1.21 4.41
C LEU A 60 13.82 -0.95 4.71
N LEU A 61 14.37 0.15 4.23
CA LEU A 61 15.75 0.53 4.51
C LEU A 61 15.95 0.89 5.99
N MET A 62 15.01 1.62 6.59
CA MET A 62 15.03 1.92 8.02
C MET A 62 14.93 0.64 8.86
N GLY A 63 13.99 -0.25 8.53
CA GLY A 63 13.81 -1.52 9.24
C GLY A 63 14.97 -2.51 9.07
N ARG A 64 15.77 -2.39 8.00
CA ARG A 64 17.01 -3.17 7.82
C ARG A 64 18.20 -2.62 8.61
N GLY A 65 18.17 -1.34 8.97
CA GLY A 65 19.24 -0.67 9.72
C GLY A 65 19.02 -0.60 11.24
N LEU A 66 17.83 -1.02 11.72
CA LEU A 66 17.46 -1.22 13.12
C LEU A 66 17.88 -2.62 13.59
#